data_AF-A0A368TMJ6-F1
#
_entry.id   AF-A0A368TMJ6-F1
#
_cell.length_a   1.000
_cell.length_b   1.000
_cell.length_c   1.000
_cell.angle_alpha   90.00
_cell.angle_beta   90.00
_cell.angle_gamma   90.00
#
_symmetry.space_group_name_H-M   'P 1'
#
loop_
_entity.id
_entity.type
_entity.pdbx_description
1 polymer ?
#
loop_
_entity_poly.entity_id
_entity_poly.type
_entity_poly.pdbx_seq_one_letter_code
_entity_poly.pdbx_strand_id
1 'polypeptide(L)'
;MLNPTYNFEKNQATIDYVRSIAAGNGSLQLEPKFSDVESTGLNKTHNKGVIVDRNKVLISSINWNENSARKNREVGVIIENDAVGEYYTRVFLYDWYNGSLPSIANLT
;
A
#
# COMPACT_ATOMS: atom_id res chain seq x y z
N MET A 1 -1.21 1.37 3.67
CA MET A 1 -0.72 1.83 4.99
C MET A 1 -0.47 3.32 4.95
N LEU A 2 -0.63 4.01 6.07
CA LEU A 2 -0.42 5.45 6.19
C LEU A 2 0.61 5.72 7.28
N ASN A 3 1.38 6.79 7.15
CA ASN A 3 2.42 7.10 8.13
C ASN A 3 1.81 7.81 9.36
N PRO A 4 2.05 7.36 10.61
CA PRO A 4 1.46 7.98 11.79
C PRO A 4 2.20 9.25 12.25
N THR A 5 3.45 9.48 11.85
CA THR A 5 4.26 10.62 12.32
C THR A 5 4.07 11.88 11.49
N TYR A 6 3.70 11.76 10.21
CA TYR A 6 3.43 12.90 9.32
C TYR A 6 1.93 13.07 9.06
N ASN A 7 1.38 14.26 9.36
CA ASN A 7 -0.04 14.60 9.14
C ASN A 7 -1.02 13.58 9.78
N PHE A 8 -0.79 13.21 11.05
CA PHE A 8 -1.55 12.19 11.77
C PHE A 8 -3.06 12.31 11.58
N GLU A 9 -3.64 13.50 11.85
CA GLU A 9 -5.09 13.73 11.76
C GLU A 9 -5.66 13.44 10.36
N LYS A 10 -4.95 13.86 9.30
CA LYS A 10 -5.39 13.61 7.91
C LYS A 10 -5.30 12.13 7.55
N ASN A 11 -4.25 11.46 8.02
CA ASN A 11 -4.08 10.04 7.79
C ASN A 11 -5.12 9.22 8.57
N GLN A 12 -5.42 9.61 9.80
CA GLN A 12 -6.51 9.03 10.58
C GLN A 12 -7.86 9.21 9.86
N ALA A 13 -8.17 10.43 9.39
CA ALA A 13 -9.39 10.67 8.63
C ALA A 13 -9.46 9.83 7.34
N THR A 14 -8.32 9.58 6.68
CA THR A 14 -8.25 8.70 5.51
C THR A 14 -8.52 7.24 5.88
N ILE A 15 -7.98 6.76 7.00
CA ILE A 15 -8.27 5.41 7.53
C ILE A 15 -9.78 5.28 7.77
N ASP A 16 -10.38 6.25 8.46
CA ASP A 16 -11.79 6.21 8.82
C ASP A 16 -12.69 6.28 7.58
N TYR A 17 -12.32 7.10 6.59
CA TYR A 17 -13.00 7.14 5.30
C TYR A 17 -12.98 5.77 4.59
N VAL A 18 -11.81 5.12 4.47
CA VAL A 18 -11.71 3.80 3.83
C VAL A 18 -12.50 2.74 4.61
N ARG A 19 -12.48 2.78 5.95
CA ARG A 19 -13.32 1.89 6.77
C ARG A 19 -14.82 2.10 6.52
N SER A 20 -15.26 3.34 6.36
CA SER A 20 -16.67 3.64 6.05
C SER A 20 -17.09 3.09 4.68
N ILE A 21 -16.20 3.10 3.68
CA ILE A 21 -16.46 2.46 2.38
C ILE A 21 -16.61 0.95 2.56
N ALA A 22 -15.70 0.32 3.31
CA ALA A 22 -15.77 -1.12 3.58
C ALA A 22 -17.06 -1.52 4.30
N ALA A 23 -17.47 -0.73 5.30
CA ALA A 23 -18.71 -0.96 6.05
C ALA A 23 -19.97 -0.75 5.19
N GLY A 24 -19.94 0.21 4.27
CA GLY A 24 -21.04 0.47 3.33
C GLY A 24 -21.12 -0.53 2.17
N ASN A 25 -20.10 -1.38 1.98
CA ASN A 25 -20.04 -2.34 0.89
C ASN A 25 -19.38 -3.66 1.35
N GLY A 26 -20.22 -4.60 1.79
CA GLY A 26 -19.77 -5.90 2.31
C GLY A 26 -19.01 -6.80 1.33
N SER A 27 -18.93 -6.45 0.04
CA SER A 27 -18.11 -7.17 -0.93
C SER A 27 -16.65 -6.68 -0.99
N LEU A 28 -16.38 -5.47 -0.50
CA LEU A 28 -15.05 -4.86 -0.54
C LEU A 28 -14.27 -5.20 0.74
N GLN A 29 -13.25 -6.04 0.59
CA GLN A 29 -12.32 -6.39 1.66
C GLN A 29 -11.20 -5.35 1.75
N LEU A 30 -11.52 -4.17 2.30
CA LEU A 30 -10.56 -3.07 2.47
C LEU A 30 -10.09 -2.98 3.92
N GLU A 31 -8.78 -3.03 4.11
CA GLU A 31 -8.15 -2.80 5.41
C GLU A 31 -7.18 -1.61 5.32
N PRO A 32 -7.51 -0.46 5.91
CA PRO A 32 -6.56 0.63 6.09
C PRO A 32 -5.91 0.56 7.47
N LYS A 33 -4.61 0.90 7.54
CA LYS A 33 -3.88 0.96 8.80
C LYS A 33 -2.70 1.92 8.76
N PHE A 34 -2.19 2.28 9.94
CA PHE A 34 -0.90 2.93 10.06
C PHE A 34 0.25 1.95 9.83
N SER A 35 1.34 2.44 9.24
CA SER A 35 2.62 1.74 9.20
C SER A 35 3.30 1.85 10.56
N ASP A 36 3.90 0.76 11.04
CA ASP A 36 4.75 0.77 12.22
C ASP A 36 6.19 1.16 11.82
N VAL A 37 6.47 2.45 11.92
CA VAL A 37 7.76 3.04 11.50
C VAL A 37 8.92 2.67 12.42
N GLU A 38 8.62 2.30 13.67
CA GLU A 38 9.64 1.88 14.63
C GLU A 38 10.11 0.46 14.33
N SER A 39 9.18 -0.49 14.18
CA SER A 39 9.53 -1.89 13.90
C SER A 39 10.16 -2.10 12.53
N THR A 40 9.71 -1.35 11.52
CA THR A 40 10.28 -1.42 10.17
C THR A 40 11.57 -0.61 10.02
N GLY A 41 11.88 0.29 10.96
CA GLY A 41 12.99 1.25 10.85
C GLY A 41 12.83 2.26 9.70
N LEU A 42 11.62 2.37 9.12
CA LEU A 42 11.35 3.26 7.99
C LEU A 42 10.77 4.58 8.47
N ASN A 43 11.47 5.69 8.21
CA ASN A 43 10.94 7.03 8.50
C ASN A 43 9.72 7.40 7.64
N LYS A 44 9.65 6.89 6.40
CA LYS A 44 8.55 7.15 5.45
C LYS A 44 8.44 6.06 4.39
N THR A 45 7.22 5.79 3.94
CA THR A 45 6.94 4.99 2.74
C THR A 45 6.77 5.93 1.55
N HIS A 46 7.58 5.76 0.50
CA HIS A 46 7.49 6.56 -0.73
C HIS A 46 7.10 5.72 -1.95
N ASN A 47 6.55 4.52 -1.73
CA ASN A 47 6.01 3.66 -2.77
C ASN A 47 4.69 4.24 -3.31
N LYS A 48 4.51 4.15 -4.63
CA LYS A 48 3.34 4.61 -5.39
C LYS A 48 2.95 3.53 -6.39
N GLY A 49 2.66 2.35 -5.86
CA GLY A 49 2.45 1.14 -6.63
C GLY A 49 1.18 0.42 -6.25
N VAL A 50 0.83 -0.56 -7.08
CA VAL A 50 -0.27 -1.50 -6.88
C VAL A 50 0.27 -2.87 -7.17
N ILE A 51 -0.11 -3.85 -6.35
CA ILE A 51 0.11 -5.26 -6.64
C ILE A 51 -1.27 -5.88 -6.87
N VAL A 52 -1.44 -6.57 -7.98
CA VAL A 52 -2.69 -7.25 -8.36
C VAL A 52 -2.36 -8.73 -8.55
N ASP A 53 -3.16 -9.59 -7.91
CA ASP A 53 -3.10 -11.05 -8.02
C ASP A 53 -1.71 -11.68 -7.80
N ARG A 54 -0.81 -10.95 -7.12
CA ARG A 54 0.60 -11.33 -6.91
C ARG A 54 1.39 -11.61 -8.20
N ASN A 55 0.91 -11.18 -9.36
CA ASN A 55 1.64 -11.33 -10.62
C ASN A 55 1.67 -10.07 -11.50
N LYS A 56 0.92 -9.01 -11.16
CA LYS A 56 1.04 -7.71 -11.81
C LYS A 56 1.42 -6.63 -10.82
N VAL A 57 2.42 -5.83 -11.17
CA VAL A 57 2.87 -4.72 -10.32
C VAL A 57 2.92 -3.43 -11.13
N LEU A 58 2.24 -2.41 -10.62
CA LEU A 58 2.48 -1.03 -11.02
C LEU A 58 3.60 -0.45 -10.17
N ILE A 59 4.64 0.08 -10.79
CA ILE A 59 5.66 0.91 -10.16
C ILE A 59 5.59 2.28 -10.83
N SER A 60 5.41 3.35 -10.05
CA SER A 60 5.21 4.68 -10.63
C SER A 60 5.78 5.83 -9.80
N SER A 61 5.86 6.99 -10.44
CA SER A 61 6.05 8.28 -9.77
C SER A 61 4.73 8.95 -9.35
N ILE A 62 3.59 8.39 -9.77
CA ILE A 62 2.25 8.99 -9.63
C ILE A 62 1.80 8.94 -8.17
N ASN A 63 1.75 10.09 -7.49
CA ASN A 63 1.04 10.12 -6.19
C ASN A 63 -0.45 9.94 -6.42
N TRP A 64 -1.15 9.30 -5.48
CA TRP A 64 -2.58 9.04 -5.61
C TRP A 64 -3.41 10.25 -5.21
N ASN A 65 -3.22 11.32 -5.96
CA ASN A 65 -3.99 12.55 -5.89
C ASN A 65 -4.26 13.06 -7.31
N GLU A 66 -5.28 13.90 -7.43
CA GLU A 66 -5.71 14.42 -8.73
C GLU A 66 -4.62 15.23 -9.45
N ASN A 67 -3.80 15.97 -8.72
CA ASN A 67 -2.76 16.80 -9.32
C ASN A 67 -1.71 15.95 -10.06
N SER A 68 -1.28 14.84 -9.47
CA SER A 68 -0.29 13.96 -10.10
C SER A 68 -0.86 13.28 -11.34
N ALA A 69 -2.13 12.86 -11.27
CA ALA A 69 -2.81 12.23 -12.40
C ALA A 69 -3.09 13.19 -13.57
N ARG A 70 -3.36 14.48 -13.30
CA ARG A 70 -3.82 15.43 -14.32
C ARG A 70 -2.80 16.45 -14.79
N LYS A 71 -1.84 16.83 -13.94
CA LYS A 71 -1.00 18.02 -14.17
C LYS A 71 0.50 17.73 -14.15
N ASN A 72 0.95 16.76 -13.38
CA ASN A 72 2.36 16.43 -13.32
C ASN A 72 2.78 15.61 -14.55
N ARG A 73 4.06 15.72 -14.92
CA ARG A 73 4.71 14.78 -15.82
C ARG A 73 5.17 13.58 -15.00
N GLU A 74 4.40 12.50 -15.07
CA GLU A 74 4.64 11.26 -14.33
C GLU A 74 5.02 10.11 -15.27
N VAL A 75 5.57 9.03 -14.71
CA VAL A 75 5.81 7.77 -15.41
C VAL A 75 5.40 6.60 -14.53
N GLY A 76 4.87 5.55 -15.15
CA GLY A 76 4.59 4.28 -14.50
C GLY A 76 4.88 3.12 -15.45
N VAL A 77 5.29 1.99 -14.88
CA VAL A 77 5.47 0.73 -15.59
C VAL A 77 4.58 -0.32 -14.95
N ILE A 78 3.85 -1.07 -15.77
CA ILE A 78 3.14 -2.26 -15.35
C ILE A 78 4.00 -3.46 -15.77
N ILE A 79 4.31 -4.30 -14.80
CA ILE A 79 5.09 -5.52 -15.02
C ILE A 79 4.19 -6.70 -14.73
N GLU A 80 3.97 -7.55 -15.74
CA GLU A 80 3.22 -8.81 -15.62
C GLU A 80 4.22 -9.96 -15.54
N ASN A 81 4.53 -10.39 -14.33
CA ASN A 81 5.51 -11.44 -14.04
C ASN A 81 5.34 -11.96 -12.61
N ASP A 82 5.22 -13.28 -12.45
CA ASP A 82 4.99 -13.91 -11.14
C ASP A 82 6.14 -13.64 -10.15
N ALA A 83 7.40 -13.68 -10.60
CA ALA A 83 8.55 -13.47 -9.71
C ALA A 83 8.65 -12.01 -9.23
N VAL A 84 8.33 -11.04 -10.09
CA VAL A 84 8.26 -9.62 -9.71
C VAL A 84 7.08 -9.37 -8.78
N GLY A 85 5.92 -9.93 -9.10
CA GLY A 85 4.72 -9.85 -8.26
C GLY A 85 4.97 -10.39 -6.85
N GLU A 86 5.52 -11.58 -6.74
CA GLU A 86 5.85 -12.22 -5.45
C GLU A 86 6.88 -11.39 -4.65
N TYR A 87 7.91 -10.85 -5.31
CA TYR A 87 8.88 -9.98 -4.65
C TYR A 87 8.19 -8.77 -3.99
N TYR A 88 7.36 -8.04 -4.74
CA TYR A 88 6.67 -6.86 -4.21
C TYR A 88 5.60 -7.23 -3.17
N THR A 89 4.92 -8.37 -3.33
CA THR A 89 4.00 -8.90 -2.31
C THR A 89 4.74 -9.13 -0.99
N ARG A 90 5.91 -9.76 -1.01
CA ARG A 90 6.71 -9.98 0.20
C ARG A 90 7.17 -8.68 0.85
N VAL A 91 7.61 -7.69 0.06
CA VAL A 91 7.98 -6.37 0.59
C VAL A 91 6.79 -5.69 1.25
N PHE A 92 5.62 -5.69 0.58
CA PHE A 92 4.40 -5.14 1.16
C PHE A 92 4.01 -5.84 2.46
N LEU A 93 4.06 -7.18 2.49
CA LEU A 93 3.70 -7.96 3.68
C LEU A 93 4.69 -7.77 4.83
N TYR A 94 5.98 -7.57 4.55
CA TYR A 94 6.97 -7.21 5.56
C TYR A 94 6.62 -5.89 6.24
N ASP A 95 6.33 -4.85 5.44
CA ASP A 95 5.89 -3.55 5.97
C ASP A 95 4.54 -3.67 6.68
N TRP A 96 3.65 -4.53 6.16
CA TRP A 96 2.34 -4.78 6.73
C TRP A 96 2.47 -5.44 8.11
N TYR A 97 3.21 -6.51 8.25
CA TYR A 97 3.33 -7.24 9.50
C TYR A 97 4.51 -6.73 10.35
N ASN A 98 4.72 -5.40 10.36
CA ASN A 98 5.60 -4.70 11.30
C ASN A 98 7.04 -5.26 11.30
N GLY A 99 7.62 -5.43 10.11
CA GLY A 99 8.98 -5.94 9.96
C GLY A 99 9.12 -7.45 10.15
N SER A 100 8.01 -8.19 10.19
CA SER A 100 7.99 -9.64 10.17
C SER A 100 7.34 -10.14 8.89
N LEU A 101 7.89 -11.20 8.29
CA LEU A 101 7.18 -11.88 7.21
C LEU A 101 6.21 -12.90 7.83
N PRO A 102 4.93 -12.88 7.43
CA PRO A 102 4.01 -13.96 7.80
C PRO A 102 4.57 -15.28 7.25
N SER A 103 4.30 -16.39 7.93
CA SER A 103 4.66 -17.70 7.39
C SER A 103 3.98 -17.89 6.03
N ILE A 104 4.70 -18.47 5.07
CA ILE A 104 4.22 -18.64 3.68
C ILE A 104 2.92 -19.47 3.64
N ALA A 105 2.70 -20.33 4.65
CA ALA A 105 1.49 -21.13 4.83
C ALA A 105 0.22 -20.31 5.12
N ASN A 106 0.34 -19.05 5.57
CA ASN A 106 -0.80 -18.19 5.91
C ASN A 106 -1.21 -17.24 4.76
N LEU A 107 -0.58 -17.37 3.59
CA LEU A 107 -0.84 -16.52 2.43
C LEU A 107 -1.64 -17.23 1.33
N THR A 108 -2.04 -18.48 1.51
CA THR A 108 -2.91 -19.24 0.60
C THR A 108 -4.33 -19.26 1.12
#